data_AF-A0A7W1QT56-F1
#
_entry.id   AF-A0A7W1QT56-F1
#
_cell.length_a   1.000
_cell.length_b   1.000
_cell.length_c   1.000
_cell.angle_alpha   90.00
_cell.angle_beta   90.00
_cell.angle_gamma   90.00
#
_symmetry.space_group_name_H-M   'P 1'
#
loop_
_entity.id
_entity.type
_entity.pdbx_description
1 polymer ?
#
loop_
_entity_poly.entity_id
_entity_poly.type
_entity_poly.pdbx_seq_one_letter_code
_entity_poly.pdbx_strand_id
1 'polypeptide(L)'
;MDALTRKVLGMFEHWRKETLDLHELFEAGGNDAEARIAVFDTVERLVREGLMEERGNDFYALTEEGKRSAGESRVDGSVDEKR
;
A
#
# COMPACT_ATOMS: atom_id res chain seq x y z
N MET A 1 7.31 5.79 7.19
CA MET A 1 6.22 4.85 6.82
C MET A 1 6.17 3.70 7.80
N ASP A 2 4.96 3.33 8.24
CA ASP A 2 4.70 2.18 9.10
C ASP A 2 4.97 0.85 8.35
N ALA A 3 5.25 -0.23 9.08
CA ALA A 3 5.48 -1.54 8.48
C ALA A 3 4.24 -2.07 7.74
N LEU A 4 3.04 -1.77 8.26
CA LEU A 4 1.77 -2.14 7.63
C LEU A 4 1.54 -1.38 6.32
N THR A 5 1.81 -0.08 6.29
CA THR A 5 1.73 0.75 5.08
C THR A 5 2.61 0.19 3.96
N ARG A 6 3.86 -0.17 4.27
CA ARG A 6 4.75 -0.79 3.27
C ARG A 6 4.22 -2.13 2.76
N LYS A 7 3.63 -2.96 3.62
CA LYS A 7 3.01 -4.22 3.21
C LYS A 7 1.81 -3.98 2.29
N VAL A 8 0.90 -3.09 2.68
CA VAL A 8 -0.30 -2.72 1.92
C VAL A 8 0.08 -2.19 0.54
N LEU A 9 1.03 -1.26 0.46
CA LEU A 9 1.53 -0.73 -0.81
C LEU A 9 2.24 -1.80 -1.66
N GLY A 10 3.03 -2.66 -1.03
CA GLY A 10 3.75 -3.75 -1.68
C GLY A 10 2.85 -4.87 -2.24
N MET A 11 1.61 -5.02 -1.75
CA MET A 11 0.66 -6.01 -2.27
C MET A 11 0.33 -5.75 -3.73
N PHE A 12 0.13 -4.49 -4.13
CA PHE A 12 -0.18 -4.14 -5.52
C PHE A 12 0.92 -4.61 -6.48
N GLU A 13 2.19 -4.47 -6.07
CA GLU A 13 3.32 -4.97 -6.83
C GLU A 13 3.46 -6.50 -6.77
N HIS A 14 3.16 -7.11 -5.62
CA HIS A 14 3.22 -8.56 -5.45
C HIS A 14 2.22 -9.27 -6.37
N TRP A 15 0.98 -8.78 -6.40
CA TRP A 15 -0.10 -9.33 -7.23
C TRP A 15 -0.05 -8.83 -8.68
N ARG A 16 0.80 -7.84 -8.98
CA ARG A 16 0.86 -7.13 -10.27
C ARG A 16 -0.51 -6.66 -10.75
N LYS A 17 -1.35 -6.20 -9.80
CA LYS A 17 -2.68 -5.66 -10.08
C LYS A 17 -2.68 -4.17 -9.84
N GLU A 18 -3.32 -3.44 -10.74
CA GLU A 18 -3.52 -1.99 -10.59
C GLU A 18 -4.59 -1.66 -9.54
N THR A 19 -5.50 -2.60 -9.31
CA THR A 19 -6.59 -2.52 -8.32
C THR A 19 -6.58 -3.76 -7.45
N LEU A 20 -6.76 -3.57 -6.15
CA LEU A 20 -6.96 -4.65 -5.18
C LEU A 20 -8.25 -4.40 -4.43
N ASP A 21 -8.94 -5.48 -4.11
CA ASP A 21 -10.09 -5.38 -3.21
C ASP A 21 -9.64 -5.29 -1.74
N LEU A 22 -10.49 -4.73 -0.89
CA LEU A 22 -10.20 -4.56 0.52
C LEU A 22 -9.95 -5.89 1.26
N HIS A 23 -10.58 -6.99 0.83
CA HIS A 23 -10.36 -8.30 1.40
C HIS A 23 -8.96 -8.83 1.07
N GLU A 24 -8.47 -8.61 -0.16
CA GLU A 24 -7.07 -8.89 -0.54
C GLU A 24 -6.09 -8.06 0.30
N LEU A 25 -6.41 -6.79 0.58
CA LEU A 25 -5.57 -5.94 1.42
C LEU A 25 -5.51 -6.43 2.88
N PHE A 26 -6.58 -7.05 3.39
CA PHE A 26 -6.57 -7.61 4.75
C PHE A 26 -5.57 -8.76 4.91
N GLU A 27 -5.22 -9.49 3.86
CA GLU A 27 -4.16 -10.51 3.92
C GLU A 27 -2.79 -9.92 4.30
N ALA A 28 -2.56 -8.62 4.03
CA ALA A 28 -1.33 -7.94 4.41
C ALA A 28 -1.21 -7.70 5.93
N GLY A 29 -2.34 -7.53 6.61
CA GLY A 29 -2.43 -7.28 8.05
C GLY A 29 -2.49 -8.56 8.88
N GLY A 30 -3.25 -9.55 8.41
CA GLY A 30 -3.52 -10.80 9.13
C GLY A 30 -5.01 -11.06 9.29
N ASN A 31 -5.37 -12.19 9.89
CA ASN A 31 -6.76 -12.65 9.95
C ASN A 31 -7.55 -12.13 11.17
N ASP A 32 -6.88 -11.49 12.13
CA ASP A 32 -7.50 -10.98 13.36
C ASP A 32 -8.32 -9.71 13.12
N ALA A 33 -9.37 -9.51 13.93
CA ALA A 33 -10.26 -8.35 13.82
C ALA A 33 -9.49 -7.02 13.97
N GLU A 34 -8.54 -6.96 14.90
CA GLU A 34 -7.68 -5.78 15.10
C GLU A 34 -6.77 -5.51 13.89
N ALA A 35 -6.27 -6.58 13.25
CA ALA A 35 -5.40 -6.45 12.07
C ALA A 35 -6.17 -5.89 10.87
N ARG A 36 -7.42 -6.34 10.68
CA ARG A 36 -8.31 -5.81 9.63
C ARG A 36 -8.63 -4.34 9.85
N ILE A 37 -8.91 -3.92 11.09
CA ILE A 37 -9.14 -2.51 11.42
C ILE A 37 -7.88 -1.68 11.12
N ALA A 38 -6.69 -2.17 11.49
CA ALA A 38 -5.44 -1.47 11.22
C ALA A 38 -5.16 -1.31 9.71
N VAL A 39 -5.49 -2.32 8.90
CA VAL A 39 -5.39 -2.23 7.43
C VAL A 39 -6.39 -1.22 6.90
N PHE A 40 -7.64 -1.27 7.35
CA PHE A 40 -8.69 -0.34 6.91
C PHE A 40 -8.31 1.11 7.21
N ASP A 41 -7.89 1.40 8.45
CA ASP A 41 -7.40 2.73 8.85
C ASP A 41 -6.19 3.18 8.01
N THR A 42 -5.29 2.25 7.70
CA THR A 42 -4.16 2.52 6.81
C THR A 42 -4.60 2.88 5.41
N VAL A 43 -5.56 2.15 4.82
CA VAL A 43 -6.10 2.42 3.48
C VAL A 43 -6.83 3.76 3.47
N GLU A 44 -7.70 4.05 4.44
CA GLU A 44 -8.38 5.34 4.55
C GLU A 44 -7.38 6.50 4.66
N ARG A 45 -6.33 6.33 5.47
CA ARG A 45 -5.25 7.31 5.57
C ARG A 45 -4.55 7.53 4.22
N LEU A 46 -4.19 6.45 3.51
CA LEU A 46 -3.55 6.54 2.19
C LEU A 46 -4.46 7.22 1.14
N VAL A 47 -5.77 6.98 1.19
CA VAL A 47 -6.74 7.65 0.33
C VAL A 47 -6.80 9.15 0.65
N ARG A 48 -6.84 9.51 1.94
CA ARG A 48 -6.81 10.91 2.38
C ARG A 48 -5.51 11.63 2.03
N GLU A 49 -4.39 10.91 2.02
CA GLU A 49 -3.08 11.42 1.63
C GLU A 49 -2.89 11.49 0.11
N GLY A 50 -3.84 10.98 -0.70
CA GLY A 50 -3.76 10.97 -2.15
C GLY A 50 -2.83 9.91 -2.73
N LEU A 51 -2.37 8.96 -1.90
CA LEU A 51 -1.55 7.81 -2.28
C LEU A 51 -2.41 6.65 -2.85
N MET A 52 -3.68 6.60 -2.46
CA MET A 52 -4.67 5.66 -2.96
C MET A 52 -5.92 6.38 -3.46
N GLU A 53 -6.65 5.71 -4.34
CA GLU A 53 -7.98 6.14 -4.76
C GLU A 53 -8.96 4.98 -4.69
N GLU A 54 -10.17 5.26 -4.20
CA GLU A 54 -11.28 4.32 -4.23
C GLU A 54 -11.84 4.25 -5.65
N ARG A 55 -11.94 3.04 -6.21
CA ARG A 55 -12.53 2.77 -7.53
C ARG A 55 -13.98 2.26 -7.44
N GLY A 56 -14.50 2.09 -6.21
CA GLY A 56 -15.86 1.65 -5.90
C GLY A 56 -15.93 0.15 -5.59
N ASN A 57 -16.95 -0.26 -4.82
CA ASN A 57 -17.20 -1.65 -4.41
C ASN A 57 -16.00 -2.32 -3.70
N ASP A 58 -15.43 -1.61 -2.72
CA ASP A 58 -14.25 -2.04 -1.94
C ASP A 58 -12.95 -2.20 -2.75
N PHE A 59 -12.91 -1.72 -4.00
CA PHE A 59 -11.69 -1.70 -4.80
C PHE A 59 -10.90 -0.40 -4.60
N TYR A 60 -9.60 -0.56 -4.37
CA TYR A 60 -8.64 0.54 -4.24
C TYR A 60 -7.55 0.41 -5.30
N ALA A 61 -7.05 1.55 -5.78
CA ALA A 61 -5.91 1.63 -6.70
C ALA A 61 -4.82 2.53 -6.12
N LEU A 62 -3.56 2.24 -6.43
CA LEU A 62 -2.46 3.18 -6.15
C LEU A 62 -2.46 4.32 -7.16
N THR A 63 -2.35 5.54 -6.65
CA THR A 63 -2.05 6.70 -7.48
C THR A 63 -0.58 6.68 -7.90
N GLU A 64 -0.20 7.55 -8.84
CA GLU A 64 1.21 7.70 -9.23
C GLU A 64 2.11 8.08 -8.03
N GLU A 65 1.56 8.83 -7.07
CA GLU A 65 2.23 9.18 -5.80
C GLU A 65 2.39 7.95 -4.90
N GLY A 66 1.34 7.13 -4.78
CA GLY A 66 1.37 5.87 -4.04
C GLY A 66 2.39 4.88 -4.58
N LYS A 67 2.49 4.77 -5.92
CA LYS A 67 3.48 3.94 -6.60
C LYS A 67 4.91 4.41 -6.35
N ARG A 68 5.15 5.74 -6.36
CA ARG A 68 6.46 6.30 -6.00
C ARG A 68 6.82 6.01 -4.55
N SER A 69 5.89 6.22 -3.63
CA SER A 69 6.10 5.93 -2.21
C SER A 69 6.34 4.44 -1.92
N ALA A 70 5.66 3.55 -2.67
CA ALA A 70 5.89 2.10 -2.64
C ALA A 70 7.28 1.74 -3.18
N GLY A 71 7.69 2.35 -4.30
CA GLY A 71 8.98 2.17 -4.94
C GLY A 71 10.16 2.75 -4.15
N GLU A 72 9.99 3.91 -3.50
CA GLU A 72 11.00 4.55 -2.64
C GLU A 72 11.31 3.69 -1.41
N SER A 73 10.36 2.87 -0.96
CA SER A 73 10.61 1.88 0.10
C SER A 73 11.54 0.73 -0.33
N ARG A 74 11.90 0.63 -1.62
CA ARG A 74 12.94 -0.27 -2.15
C ARG A 74 14.29 0.42 -2.35
N VAL A 75 14.36 1.74 -2.22
CA VAL A 75 15.60 2.52 -2.42
C VAL A 75 16.15 3.00 -1.08
N ASP A 76 16.25 2.09 -0.11
CA ASP A 76 17.24 2.19 0.97
C ASP A 76 18.36 1.20 0.63
N GLY A 77 19.22 1.57 -0.32
CA GLY A 77 20.27 0.67 -0.79
C GLY A 77 21.00 0.99 -2.11
N SER A 78 20.73 2.11 -2.79
CA SER A 78 21.61 2.57 -3.86
C SER A 78 22.19 3.92 -3.47
N VAL A 79 23.23 3.86 -2.64
CA VAL A 79 24.21 4.94 -2.55
C VAL A 79 24.85 5.03 -3.93
N ASP A 80 24.42 6.02 -4.71
CA ASP A 80 25.15 6.48 -5.89
C ASP A 80 26.42 7.20 -5.38
N GLU A 81 27.42 6.42 -4.97
CA GLU A 81 28.75 6.91 -4.64
C GLU A 81 29.56 7.03 -5.93
N LYS A 82 29.53 8.25 -6.47
CA LYS A 82 30.66 8.99 -7.04
C LYS A 82 31.64 8.24 -7.97
N ARG A 83 31.60 8.73 -9.21
CA ARG A 83 32.70 9.42 -9.94
C ARG A 83 33.31 8.70 -11.13
#